data_AF-A0AAV0YA44-F1
#
_entry.id   AF-A0AAV0YA44-F1
#
_cell.length_a   1.000
_cell.length_b   1.000
_cell.length_c   1.000
_cell.angle_alpha   90.00
_cell.angle_beta   90.00
_cell.angle_gamma   90.00
#
_symmetry.space_group_name_H-M   'P 1'
#
loop_
_entity.id
_entity.type
_entity.pdbx_description
1 polymer ?
#
loop_
_entity_poly.entity_id
_entity_poly.type
_entity_poly.pdbx_seq_one_letter_code
_entity_poly.pdbx_strand_id
1 'polypeptide(L)'
;MTSDSEDEFDSINCNSCWKCIACAFKIVTQLSCHSGMYNNLYQVFKYIMLLPSTQVTCERVFSKLKVIKTKLRSSLDQQHLEPLMLMAIEKDITLNVDKIKLIDDIAKSSKEMTRLLI
;
A
#
# COMPACT_ATOMS: atom_id res chain seq x y z
N MET A 1 2.43 -10.72 -26.06
CA MET A 1 1.17 -10.67 -25.29
C MET A 1 1.34 -11.58 -24.10
N THR A 2 1.30 -11.16 -22.85
CA THR A 2 0.80 -9.92 -22.24
C THR A 2 1.88 -9.29 -21.35
N SER A 3 1.87 -7.98 -21.40
CA SER A 3 2.61 -6.99 -20.61
C SER A 3 2.12 -6.99 -19.16
N ASP A 4 3.02 -7.25 -18.21
CA ASP A 4 2.84 -6.90 -16.80
C ASP A 4 3.83 -5.76 -16.47
N SER A 5 3.39 -4.56 -16.81
CA SER A 5 3.72 -3.31 -16.10
C SER A 5 2.79 -3.29 -14.87
N GLU A 6 3.09 -2.82 -13.66
CA GLU A 6 3.98 -1.77 -13.17
C GLU A 6 4.30 -2.13 -11.70
N ASP A 7 5.51 -2.60 -11.40
CA ASP A 7 6.03 -2.53 -10.03
C ASP A 7 6.90 -1.28 -9.98
N GLU A 8 6.27 -0.11 -9.91
CA GLU A 8 6.97 1.16 -9.62
C GLU A 8 7.36 1.14 -8.14
N PHE A 9 8.36 0.33 -7.84
CA PHE A 9 9.06 0.35 -6.57
C PHE A 9 9.78 1.70 -6.51
N ASP A 10 9.15 2.66 -5.84
CA ASP A 10 9.67 4.00 -5.62
C ASP A 10 11.18 3.89 -5.42
N SER A 11 11.92 4.35 -6.44
CA SER A 11 13.35 4.16 -6.47
C SER A 11 13.92 4.85 -5.25
N ILE A 12 14.38 4.07 -4.27
CA ILE A 12 15.17 4.59 -3.16
C ILE A 12 16.48 5.03 -3.81
N ASN A 13 16.49 6.26 -4.31
CA ASN A 13 17.62 6.86 -4.97
C ASN A 13 18.63 7.25 -3.89
N CYS A 14 19.31 6.24 -3.35
CA CYS A 14 20.41 6.44 -2.45
C CYS A 14 21.66 6.73 -3.27
N ASN A 15 22.02 8.01 -3.35
CA ASN A 15 23.33 8.41 -3.81
C ASN A 15 24.38 7.95 -2.77
N SER A 16 25.00 6.81 -3.08
CA SER A 16 26.25 6.29 -2.52
C SER A 16 26.31 6.07 -1.00
N CYS A 17 25.44 5.23 -0.43
CA CYS A 17 25.68 4.71 0.93
C CYS A 17 25.92 3.20 0.91
N TRP A 18 26.81 2.70 1.77
CA TRP A 18 27.15 1.26 1.87
C TRP A 18 26.30 0.53 2.92
N LYS A 19 25.30 1.21 3.49
CA LYS A 19 24.52 0.71 4.64
C LYS A 19 23.05 0.45 4.30
N CYS A 20 22.60 0.82 3.10
CA CYS A 20 21.20 0.71 2.74
C CYS A 20 20.89 -0.59 2.00
N ILE A 21 19.71 -1.16 2.27
CA ILE A 21 19.19 -2.36 1.59
C ILE A 21 19.05 -2.13 0.08
N ALA A 22 18.67 -0.92 -0.37
CA ALA A 22 18.58 -0.59 -1.79
C ALA A 22 19.96 -0.60 -2.50
N CYS A 23 21.00 -0.20 -1.78
CA CYS A 23 22.39 -0.16 -2.23
C CYS A 23 22.94 -1.59 -2.34
N ALA A 24 22.66 -2.42 -1.33
CA ALA A 24 22.96 -3.84 -1.35
C ALA A 24 22.23 -4.56 -2.49
N PHE A 25 20.96 -4.25 -2.72
CA PHE A 25 20.18 -4.78 -3.84
C PHE A 25 20.80 -4.44 -5.20
N LYS A 26 21.27 -3.19 -5.39
CA LYS A 26 21.96 -2.76 -6.62
C LYS A 26 23.26 -3.53 -6.88
N ILE A 27 24.02 -3.88 -5.83
CA ILE A 27 25.23 -4.69 -5.95
C ILE A 27 24.87 -6.12 -6.34
N VAL A 28 23.84 -6.69 -5.71
CA VAL A 28 23.35 -8.05 -6.00
C VAL A 28 22.85 -8.16 -7.43
N THR A 29 22.12 -7.16 -7.95
CA THR A 29 21.65 -7.17 -9.34
C THR A 29 22.79 -7.07 -10.34
N GLN A 30 23.78 -6.21 -10.08
CA GLN A 30 24.99 -6.12 -10.92
C GLN A 30 25.78 -7.43 -10.94
N LEU A 31 25.92 -8.10 -9.79
CA LEU A 31 26.66 -9.36 -9.68
C LEU A 31 25.94 -10.53 -10.38
N SER A 32 24.61 -10.58 -10.29
CA SER A 32 23.79 -11.57 -11.00
C SER A 32 23.84 -11.38 -12.52
N CYS A 33 23.92 -10.13 -12.99
CA CYS A 33 24.05 -9.80 -14.42
C CYS A 33 25.44 -10.16 -14.99
N HIS A 34 26.51 -9.95 -14.22
CA HIS A 34 27.87 -10.24 -14.66
C HIS A 34 28.19 -11.75 -14.65
N SER A 35 27.66 -12.50 -13.68
CA SER A 35 28.14 -13.87 -13.43
C SER A 35 27.08 -14.96 -13.63
N GLY A 36 25.78 -14.65 -13.79
CA GLY A 36 24.71 -15.63 -14.03
C GLY A 36 24.47 -16.69 -12.95
N MET A 37 25.40 -16.86 -12.00
CA MET A 37 25.43 -17.90 -10.97
C MET A 37 24.67 -17.50 -9.69
N TYR A 38 24.30 -16.23 -9.53
CA TYR A 38 23.71 -15.69 -8.29
C TYR A 38 22.20 -15.44 -8.37
N ASN A 39 21.49 -16.10 -9.28
CA ASN A 39 20.04 -15.97 -9.45
C ASN A 39 19.24 -16.26 -8.17
N ASN A 40 19.65 -17.26 -7.38
CA ASN A 40 18.99 -17.58 -6.11
C ASN A 40 19.12 -16.43 -5.10
N LEU A 41 20.27 -15.77 -5.06
CA LEU A 41 20.52 -14.66 -4.16
C LEU A 41 19.71 -13.42 -4.58
N TYR A 42 19.61 -13.17 -5.89
CA TYR A 42 18.72 -12.14 -6.42
C TYR A 42 17.25 -12.39 -6.04
N GLN A 43 16.76 -13.63 -6.15
CA GLN A 43 15.37 -13.95 -5.80
C GLN A 43 15.09 -13.76 -4.30
N VAL A 44 15.99 -14.22 -3.42
CA VAL A 44 15.85 -14.00 -1.97
C VAL A 44 15.81 -12.52 -1.63
N PHE A 45 16.70 -11.73 -2.22
CA PHE A 45 16.72 -10.27 -2.02
C PHE A 45 15.47 -9.58 -2.59
N LYS A 46 14.91 -10.07 -3.70
CA LYS A 46 13.64 -9.60 -4.24
C LYS A 46 12.51 -9.83 -3.24
N TYR A 47 12.43 -11.00 -2.61
CA TYR A 47 11.43 -11.28 -1.57
C TYR A 47 11.63 -10.41 -0.32
N ILE A 48 12.88 -10.16 0.08
CA ILE A 48 13.20 -9.27 1.21
C ILE A 48 12.79 -7.82 0.93
N MET A 49 12.95 -7.34 -0.31
CA MET A 49 12.49 -6.01 -0.74
C MET A 49 10.96 -5.93 -0.81
N LEU A 50 10.29 -7.02 -1.19
CA LEU A 50 8.83 -7.10 -1.26
C LEU A 50 8.18 -7.16 0.13
N LEU A 51 8.84 -7.83 1.08
CA LEU A 51 8.43 -7.79 2.48
C LEU A 51 8.49 -6.34 2.95
N PRO A 52 7.42 -5.80 3.56
CA PRO A 52 7.37 -4.40 3.93
C PRO A 52 8.50 -4.09 4.91
N SER A 53 9.55 -3.47 4.38
CA SER A 53 10.82 -3.22 5.09
C SER A 53 10.66 -2.23 6.25
N THR A 54 9.53 -1.53 6.33
CA THR A 54 9.29 -0.49 7.34
C THR A 54 8.11 -0.90 8.23
N GLN A 55 8.42 -1.58 9.34
CA GLN A 55 7.48 -1.87 10.41
C GLN A 55 6.60 -0.65 10.77
N VAL A 56 7.20 0.55 10.77
CA VAL A 56 6.52 1.83 11.05
C VAL A 56 5.40 2.15 10.06
N THR A 57 5.57 1.86 8.77
CA THR A 57 4.53 2.12 7.76
C THR A 57 3.37 1.16 7.92
N CYS A 58 3.66 -0.12 8.16
CA CYS A 58 2.64 -1.12 8.48
C CYS A 58 1.87 -0.73 9.74
N GLU A 59 2.55 -0.38 10.83
CA GLU A 59 1.93 0.07 12.07
C GLU A 59 1.02 1.29 11.85
N ARG A 60 1.45 2.25 11.03
CA ARG A 60 0.65 3.43 10.70
C ARG A 60 -0.60 3.07 9.88
N VAL A 61 -0.50 2.17 8.91
CA VAL A 61 -1.63 1.69 8.10
C VAL A 61 -2.60 0.88 8.96
N PHE A 62 -2.10 -0.07 9.75
CA PHE A 62 -2.91 -0.88 10.66
C PHE A 62 -3.58 -0.06 11.76
N SER A 63 -2.92 0.99 12.27
CA SER A 63 -3.54 1.91 13.23
C SER A 63 -4.74 2.63 12.61
N LYS A 64 -4.61 3.12 11.37
CA LYS A 64 -5.73 3.74 10.63
C LYS A 64 -6.85 2.74 10.34
N LEU A 65 -6.52 1.54 9.88
CA LEU A 65 -7.50 0.47 9.64
C LEU A 65 -8.21 0.04 10.92
N LYS A 66 -7.51 -0.03 12.05
CA LYS A 66 -8.10 -0.30 13.36
C LYS A 66 -9.13 0.77 13.73
N VAL A 67 -8.82 2.05 13.50
CA VAL A 67 -9.78 3.14 13.73
C VAL A 67 -11.02 2.98 12.85
N ILE A 68 -10.84 2.68 11.55
CA ILE A 68 -11.96 2.45 10.62
C ILE A 68 -12.80 1.26 11.10
N LYS A 69 -12.18 0.10 11.30
CA LYS A 69 -12.85 -1.14 11.72
C LYS A 69 -13.47 -1.04 13.12
N THR A 70 -12.95 -0.24 14.05
CA THR A 70 -13.51 -0.16 15.41
C THR A 70 -14.55 0.95 15.52
N LYS A 71 -14.30 2.14 14.98
CA LYS A 71 -15.22 3.28 15.15
C LYS A 71 -16.37 3.26 14.15
N LEU A 72 -16.15 2.81 12.92
CA LEU A 72 -17.19 2.83 11.90
C LEU A 72 -18.03 1.55 11.89
N ARG A 73 -17.54 0.43 12.43
CA ARG A 73 -18.27 -0.85 12.48
C ARG A 73 -19.58 -0.80 13.27
N SER A 74 -19.67 0.08 14.26
CA SER A 74 -20.91 0.30 15.04
C SER A 74 -21.95 1.13 14.28
N SER A 75 -21.58 1.76 13.17
CA SER A 75 -22.41 2.72 12.43
C SER A 75 -22.62 2.35 10.96
N LEU A 76 -21.78 1.46 10.41
CA LEU A 76 -21.81 1.03 9.02
C LEU A 76 -21.98 -0.49 8.90
N ASP A 77 -22.82 -0.90 7.95
CA ASP A 77 -22.91 -2.29 7.52
C ASP A 77 -21.63 -2.74 6.82
N GLN A 78 -21.37 -4.05 6.82
CA GLN A 78 -20.20 -4.65 6.18
C GLN A 78 -20.07 -4.25 4.72
N GLN A 79 -21.19 -4.13 3.99
CA GLN A 79 -21.21 -3.72 2.58
C GLN A 79 -20.58 -2.34 2.32
N HIS A 80 -20.60 -1.44 3.31
CA HIS A 80 -19.98 -0.13 3.20
C HIS A 80 -18.61 -0.07 3.89
N LEU A 81 -18.39 -0.83 4.96
CA LEU A 81 -17.14 -0.81 5.71
C LEU A 81 -15.97 -1.41 4.92
N GLU A 82 -16.22 -2.50 4.19
CA GLU A 82 -15.21 -3.21 3.40
C GLU A 82 -14.60 -2.36 2.27
N PRO A 83 -15.39 -1.74 1.37
CA PRO A 83 -14.84 -0.85 0.36
C PRO A 83 -14.15 0.37 0.97
N LEU A 84 -14.62 0.87 2.12
CA LEU A 84 -13.98 1.99 2.81
C LEU A 84 -12.60 1.63 3.39
N MET A 85 -12.44 0.40 3.89
CA MET A 85 -11.14 -0.12 4.30
C MET A 85 -10.21 -0.30 3.10
N LEU A 86 -10.72 -0.80 1.98
CA LEU A 86 -9.95 -0.97 0.75
C LEU A 86 -9.43 0.38 0.23
N MET A 87 -10.30 1.40 0.18
CA MET A 87 -9.92 2.78 -0.15
C MET A 87 -8.88 3.39 0.81
N ALA A 88 -8.84 2.93 2.07
CA ALA A 88 -7.86 3.38 3.04
C ALA A 88 -6.49 2.67 2.93
N ILE A 89 -6.44 1.52 2.25
CA ILE A 89 -5.21 0.82 1.90
C ILE A 89 -4.69 1.39 0.58
N GLU A 90 -5.55 1.39 -0.45
CA GLU A 90 -5.28 1.84 -1.81
C GLU A 90 -5.49 3.34 -1.97
N LYS A 91 -4.86 4.12 -1.09
CA LYS A 91 -5.05 5.57 -1.07
C LYS A 91 -4.60 6.22 -2.36
N ASP A 92 -3.51 5.73 -2.95
CA ASP A 92 -2.89 6.31 -4.15
C ASP A 92 -3.84 6.22 -5.35
N ILE A 93 -4.56 5.11 -5.48
CA ILE A 93 -5.60 4.92 -6.50
C ILE A 93 -6.86 5.74 -6.17
N THR A 94 -7.19 5.87 -4.88
CA THR A 94 -8.38 6.58 -4.41
C THR A 94 -8.22 8.11 -4.46
N LEU A 95 -7.02 8.65 -4.71
CA LEU A 95 -6.78 10.10 -4.82
C LEU A 95 -7.63 10.76 -5.92
N ASN A 96 -7.91 10.03 -7.00
CA ASN A 96 -8.69 10.54 -8.14
C ASN A 96 -10.21 10.48 -7.92
N VAL A 97 -10.68 9.94 -6.79
CA VAL A 97 -12.11 9.82 -6.48
C VAL A 97 -12.62 11.10 -5.80
N ASP A 98 -13.75 11.62 -6.30
CA ASP A 98 -14.47 12.75 -5.70
C ASP A 98 -15.02 12.37 -4.31
N LYS A 99 -14.26 12.71 -3.27
CA LYS A 99 -14.62 12.41 -1.87
C LYS A 99 -15.96 13.03 -1.46
N ILE A 100 -16.30 14.20 -1.99
CA ILE A 100 -17.55 14.90 -1.65
C ILE A 100 -18.76 14.10 -2.17
N LYS A 101 -18.68 13.60 -3.42
CA LYS A 101 -19.74 12.77 -4.00
C LYS A 101 -19.87 11.45 -3.25
N LEU A 102 -18.73 10.82 -2.92
CA LEU A 102 -18.70 9.59 -2.14
C LEU A 102 -19.38 9.77 -0.77
N ILE A 103 -19.09 10.86 -0.06
CA ILE A 103 -19.71 11.14 1.24
C ILE A 103 -21.22 11.34 1.10
N ASP A 104 -21.66 12.07 0.07
CA ASP A 104 -23.09 12.31 -0.19
C ASP A 104 -23.83 11.01 -0.54
N ASP A 105 -23.22 10.12 -1.33
CA ASP A 105 -23.77 8.82 -1.66
C ASP A 105 -23.88 7.91 -0.43
N ILE A 106 -22.86 7.91 0.43
CA ILE A 106 -22.87 7.16 1.69
C ILE A 106 -23.90 7.76 2.67
N ALA A 107 -24.03 9.08 2.71
CA ALA A 107 -24.99 9.78 3.57
C ALA A 107 -26.45 9.43 3.19
N LYS A 108 -26.75 9.26 1.90
CA LYS A 108 -28.07 8.84 1.41
C LYS A 108 -28.44 7.38 1.73
N SER A 109 -27.47 6.53 2.09
CA SER A 109 -27.71 5.12 2.40
C SER A 109 -28.60 4.92 3.63
N SER A 110 -28.49 5.79 4.64
CA SER A 110 -29.34 5.69 5.83
C SER A 110 -29.60 7.05 6.48
N LYS A 111 -30.73 7.16 7.19
CA LYS A 111 -31.12 8.37 7.92
C LYS A 111 -30.10 8.77 8.99
N GLU A 112 -29.50 7.78 9.66
CA GLU A 112 -28.46 8.01 10.68
C GLU A 112 -27.15 8.49 10.04
N MET A 113 -26.79 7.95 8.88
CA MET A 113 -25.59 8.36 8.15
C MET A 113 -25.73 9.78 7.58
N THR A 114 -26.93 10.14 7.10
CA THR A 114 -27.25 11.52 6.71
C THR A 114 -26.98 12.48 7.86
N ARG A 115 -27.47 12.17 9.06
CA ARG A 115 -27.32 13.01 10.26
C ARG A 115 -25.87 13.15 10.74
N LEU A 116 -25.03 12.14 10.54
CA LEU A 116 -23.64 12.11 11.03
C LEU A 116 -22.64 12.72 10.06
N LEU A 117 -22.97 12.77 8.76
CA LEU A 117 -22.05 13.18 7.69
C LEU A 117 -22.41 14.52 7.03
N ILE A 118 -23.63 15.02 7.20
CA ILE A 118 -24.12 16.32 6.71
C ILE A 118 -24.43 17.22 7.90
#